data_AF-A0A2E6C6P4-F1
#
_entry.id   AF-A0A2E6C6P4-F1
#
_cell.length_a   1.000
_cell.length_b   1.000
_cell.length_c   1.000
_cell.angle_alpha   90.00
_cell.angle_beta   90.00
_cell.angle_gamma   90.00
#
_symmetry.space_group_name_H-M   'P 1'
#
loop_
_entity.id
_entity.type
_entity.pdbx_description
1 polymer ?
#
loop_
_entity_poly.entity_id
_entity_poly.type
_entity_poly.pdbx_seq_one_letter_code
_entity_poly.pdbx_strand_id
1 'polypeptide(L)'
;MSSGPAHLTAVGNTLYFRANDGNNGLELWKSDGTASGTVMVKDINSGSDSSIPSYLTAVGNTLYFRADDGNNGDELYTNLGIYTEVTYS
;
A
#
# COMPACT_ATOMS: atom_id res chain seq x y z
N MET A 1 -4.25 3.84 24.52
CA MET A 1 -3.44 3.12 23.52
C MET A 1 -3.01 4.13 22.48
N SER A 2 -1.74 4.14 22.08
CA SER A 2 -1.21 5.11 21.10
C SER A 2 -1.74 4.78 19.70
N SER A 3 -2.49 5.69 19.08
CA SER A 3 -2.90 5.62 17.67
C SER A 3 -1.87 6.35 16.79
N GLY A 4 -0.59 6.12 17.05
CA GLY A 4 0.46 6.60 16.17
C GLY A 4 0.29 5.95 14.79
N PRO A 5 0.50 6.69 13.69
CA PRO A 5 0.41 6.10 12.37
C PRO A 5 1.48 4.99 12.26
N ALA A 6 1.04 3.76 12.07
CA ALA A 6 1.89 2.59 11.91
C ALA A 6 2.02 2.24 10.42
N HIS A 7 3.14 1.63 10.03
CA HIS A 7 3.42 1.17 8.65
C HIS A 7 3.56 2.30 7.62
N LEU A 8 4.22 3.40 8.00
CA LEU A 8 4.63 4.46 7.10
C LEU A 8 5.98 4.11 6.46
N THR A 9 6.11 4.29 5.15
CA THR A 9 7.39 4.11 4.44
C THR A 9 7.50 5.14 3.32
N ALA A 10 8.58 5.92 3.33
CA ALA A 10 8.86 6.87 2.27
C ALA A 10 9.65 6.21 1.14
N VAL A 11 9.27 6.46 -0.11
CA VAL A 11 10.05 6.15 -1.32
C VAL A 11 10.15 7.44 -2.13
N GLY A 12 11.34 8.04 -2.15
CA GLY A 12 11.53 9.39 -2.69
C GLY A 12 10.63 10.41 -1.97
N ASN A 13 9.80 11.13 -2.73
CA ASN A 13 8.86 12.12 -2.20
C ASN A 13 7.46 11.55 -1.92
N THR A 14 7.28 10.23 -2.06
CA THR A 14 5.98 9.57 -1.86
C THR A 14 5.97 8.82 -0.55
N LEU A 15 4.95 9.07 0.26
CA LEU A 15 4.70 8.35 1.50
C LEU A 15 3.71 7.21 1.23
N TYR A 16 4.10 5.99 1.56
CA TYR A 16 3.25 4.80 1.51
C TYR A 16 2.79 4.40 2.91
N PHE A 17 1.54 3.99 3.02
CA PHE A 17 0.92 3.60 4.28
C PHE A 17 -0.31 2.74 4.03
N ARG A 18 -0.90 2.23 5.12
CA ARG A 18 -2.14 1.46 5.07
C ARG A 18 -3.30 2.33 5.46
N ALA A 19 -4.39 2.26 4.72
CA ALA A 19 -5.62 2.95 5.08
C ALA A 19 -6.83 2.17 4.60
N ASN A 20 -7.97 2.49 5.21
CA ASN A 20 -9.28 1.97 4.88
C ASN A 20 -10.22 3.16 4.69
N ASP A 21 -10.90 3.20 3.54
CA ASP A 21 -11.82 4.28 3.15
C ASP A 21 -13.29 3.97 3.48
N GLY A 22 -13.55 2.80 4.05
CA GLY A 22 -14.88 2.26 4.35
C GLY A 22 -15.47 1.39 3.25
N ASN A 23 -14.87 1.33 2.06
CA ASN A 23 -15.38 0.58 0.91
C ASN A 23 -14.48 -0.58 0.50
N ASN A 24 -13.16 -0.40 0.62
CA ASN A 24 -12.15 -1.29 0.05
C ASN A 24 -11.32 -2.06 1.09
N GLY A 25 -11.75 -2.10 2.35
CA GLY A 25 -10.94 -2.71 3.41
C GLY A 25 -9.61 -1.98 3.64
N LEU A 26 -8.66 -2.63 4.30
CA LEU A 26 -7.33 -2.08 4.60
C LEU A 26 -6.34 -2.37 3.45
N GLU A 27 -6.05 -1.35 2.65
CA GLU A 27 -5.25 -1.44 1.42
C GLU A 27 -3.96 -0.60 1.49
N LEU A 28 -3.15 -0.66 0.44
CA LEU A 28 -1.97 0.20 0.27
C LEU A 28 -2.37 1.55 -0.33
N TRP A 29 -1.96 2.62 0.35
CA TRP A 29 -2.20 4.01 -0.03
C TRP A 29 -0.88 4.75 -0.20
N LYS A 30 -0.92 5.81 -1.00
CA LYS A 30 0.19 6.74 -1.19
C LYS A 30 -0.24 8.19 -1.02
N SER A 31 0.70 9.05 -0.64
CA SER A 31 0.50 10.49 -0.53
C SER A 31 1.75 11.26 -0.97
N ASP A 32 1.55 12.42 -1.60
CA ASP A 32 2.58 13.43 -1.86
C ASP A 32 2.57 14.57 -0.80
N GLY A 33 1.78 14.41 0.27
CA GLY A 33 1.57 15.43 1.30
C GLY A 33 0.36 16.32 1.05
N THR A 34 -0.35 16.17 -0.06
CA THR A 34 -1.60 16.88 -0.36
C THR A 34 -2.81 15.97 -0.25
N ALA A 35 -3.99 16.54 -0.01
CA ALA A 35 -5.24 15.78 0.01
C ALA A 35 -5.53 15.13 -1.36
N SER A 36 -5.31 15.86 -2.46
CA SER A 36 -5.54 15.35 -3.82
C SER A 36 -4.54 14.28 -4.26
N GLY A 37 -3.30 14.34 -3.77
CA GLY A 37 -2.29 13.33 -4.03
C GLY A 37 -2.33 12.14 -3.06
N THR A 38 -3.29 12.13 -2.12
CA THR A 38 -3.51 11.00 -1.22
C THR A 38 -4.53 10.05 -1.83
N VAL A 39 -4.05 8.92 -2.36
CA VAL A 39 -4.87 7.98 -3.14
C VAL A 39 -4.49 6.54 -2.83
N MET A 40 -5.44 5.62 -3.01
CA MET A 40 -5.17 4.19 -3.00
C MET A 40 -4.24 3.84 -4.16
N VAL A 41 -3.26 2.97 -3.93
CA VAL A 41 -2.37 2.50 -4.99
C VAL A 41 -3.13 1.54 -5.90
N LYS A 42 -3.79 0.55 -5.31
CA LYS A 42 -4.61 -0.47 -5.95
C LYS A 42 -5.52 -1.11 -4.90
N ASP A 43 -6.72 -1.51 -5.33
CA ASP A 43 -7.60 -2.44 -4.60
C ASP A 43 -7.03 -3.86 -4.80
N ILE A 44 -6.18 -4.33 -3.89
CA ILE A 44 -5.45 -5.59 -4.07
C ILE A 44 -6.36 -6.78 -3.78
N ASN A 45 -7.06 -6.75 -2.64
CA ASN A 45 -8.15 -7.68 -2.35
C ASN A 45 -9.47 -6.98 -2.70
N SER A 46 -10.16 -7.46 -3.74
CA SER A 46 -11.26 -6.72 -4.34
C SER A 46 -12.47 -6.57 -3.41
N GLY A 47 -13.09 -5.38 -3.42
CA GLY A 47 -14.29 -5.12 -2.62
C GLY A 47 -13.94 -4.80 -1.17
N SER A 48 -14.82 -5.13 -0.22
CA SER A 48 -14.66 -4.70 1.18
C SER A 48 -13.65 -5.51 2.00
N ASP A 49 -13.03 -6.52 1.39
CA ASP A 49 -12.02 -7.35 2.04
C ASP A 49 -10.68 -6.59 2.12
N SER A 50 -9.76 -7.05 2.97
CA SER A 50 -8.49 -6.35 3.19
C SER A 50 -7.33 -7.16 2.67
N SER A 51 -6.39 -6.51 1.98
CA SER A 51 -5.13 -7.13 1.56
C SER A 51 -4.05 -7.15 2.64
N ILE A 52 -4.30 -6.45 3.76
CA ILE A 52 -3.43 -6.36 4.94
C ILE A 52 -1.95 -6.14 4.56
N PRO A 53 -1.60 -5.05 3.85
CA PRO A 53 -0.21 -4.80 3.47
C PRO A 53 0.72 -4.81 4.69
N SER A 54 1.90 -5.40 4.54
CA SER A 54 2.87 -5.54 5.63
C SER A 54 4.30 -5.57 5.09
N TYR A 55 5.28 -5.38 5.97
CA TYR A 55 6.70 -5.36 5.62
C TYR A 55 7.07 -4.38 4.49
N LEU A 56 6.41 -3.21 4.45
CA LEU A 56 6.71 -2.14 3.52
C LEU A 56 8.19 -1.77 3.63
N THR A 57 8.93 -1.99 2.55
CA THR A 57 10.39 -1.85 2.51
C THR A 57 10.78 -1.09 1.26
N ALA A 58 11.40 0.07 1.44
CA ALA A 58 11.96 0.85 0.35
C ALA A 58 13.32 0.26 -0.07
N VAL A 59 13.49 -0.04 -1.36
CA VAL A 59 14.78 -0.42 -1.97
C VAL A 59 14.98 0.43 -3.21
N GLY A 60 15.86 1.44 -3.11
CA GLY A 60 16.00 2.45 -4.15
C GLY A 60 14.70 3.22 -4.35
N ASN A 61 14.18 3.21 -5.58
CA ASN A 61 12.93 3.88 -5.96
C ASN A 61 11.71 2.95 -6.00
N THR A 62 11.84 1.76 -5.40
CA THR A 62 10.81 0.72 -5.42
C THR A 62 10.37 0.38 -4.00
N LEU A 63 9.06 0.29 -3.79
CA LEU A 63 8.49 -0.29 -2.59
C LEU A 63 8.29 -1.80 -2.79
N TYR A 64 8.76 -2.59 -1.84
CA TYR A 64 8.45 -4.03 -1.71
C TYR A 64 7.56 -4.22 -0.49
N PHE A 65 6.54 -5.07 -0.59
CA PHE A 65 5.64 -5.34 0.53
C PHE A 65 4.94 -6.69 0.36
N ARG A 66 4.50 -7.26 1.48
CA ARG A 66 3.60 -8.42 1.50
C ARG A 66 2.15 -7.95 1.50
N ALA A 67 1.27 -8.61 0.75
CA ALA A 67 -0.18 -8.45 0.84
C ALA A 67 -0.89 -9.75 0.44
N ASP A 68 -2.21 -9.80 0.59
CA ASP A 68 -3.07 -10.92 0.19
C ASP A 68 -4.14 -10.45 -0.80
N ASP A 69 -4.26 -11.10 -1.96
CA ASP A 69 -5.24 -10.75 -3.00
C ASP A 69 -6.61 -11.45 -2.85
N GLY A 70 -6.79 -12.25 -1.80
CA GLY A 70 -7.97 -13.06 -1.55
C GLY A 70 -8.05 -14.37 -2.34
N ASN A 71 -7.07 -14.66 -3.22
CA ASN A 71 -7.04 -15.86 -4.07
C ASN A 71 -5.86 -16.78 -3.76
N ASN A 72 -4.69 -16.19 -3.50
CA ASN A 72 -3.43 -16.93 -3.43
C ASN A 72 -2.76 -16.89 -2.04
N GLY A 73 -3.31 -16.12 -1.10
CA GLY A 73 -2.78 -15.95 0.24
C GLY A 73 -1.77 -14.81 0.26
N ASP A 74 -0.68 -14.94 1.01
CA ASP A 74 0.31 -13.87 1.09
C ASP A 74 1.35 -13.91 -0.04
N GLU A 75 1.45 -12.84 -0.84
CA GLU A 75 2.48 -12.68 -1.87
C GLU A 75 3.38 -11.46 -1.66
N LEU A 76 4.54 -11.48 -2.32
CA LEU A 76 5.42 -10.34 -2.45
C LEU A 76 4.98 -9.48 -3.65
N TYR A 77 4.78 -8.20 -3.36
CA TYR A 77 4.35 -7.19 -4.31
C TYR A 77 5.40 -6.09 -4.42
N THR A 78 5.46 -5.47 -5.61
CA THR A 78 6.31 -4.31 -5.87
C THR A 78 5.52 -3.13 -6.41
N ASN A 79 5.90 -1.92 -6.00
CA ASN A 79 5.44 -0.68 -6.61
C ASN A 79 6.64 0.21 -6.93
N LEU A 80 6.87 0.42 -8.23
CA LEU A 80 7.78 1.46 -8.72
C LEU A 80 7.12 2.80 -8.42
N GLY A 81 7.74 3.68 -7.62
CA GLY A 81 7.10 4.89 -7.09
C GLY A 81 6.56 5.91 -8.11
N ILE A 82 6.69 5.61 -9.40
CA ILE A 82 6.21 6.37 -10.56
C ILE A 82 5.00 5.72 -11.27
N TYR A 83 4.61 4.49 -10.92
CA TYR A 83 3.48 3.77 -11.53
C TYR A 83 2.41 3.41 -10.48
N THR A 84 1.15 3.31 -10.91
CA THR A 84 0.01 2.86 -10.08
C THR A 84 -0.16 1.35 -10.07
N GLU A 85 0.62 0.62 -10.85
CA GLU A 85 0.54 -0.83 -10.93
C GLU A 85 1.35 -1.49 -9.82
N VAL A 86 0.79 -2.57 -9.30
CA VAL A 86 1.46 -3.50 -8.41
C VAL A 86 1.66 -4.78 -9.21
N THR A 87 2.90 -5.26 -9.31
CA THR A 87 3.25 -6.47 -10.05
C THR A 87 3.70 -7.56 -9.07
N TYR A 88 3.24 -8.80 -9.29
CA TYR A 88 3.83 -9.98 -8.65
C TYR A 88 5.32 -10.02 -9.04
N SER A 89 6.19 -10.17 -8.04
CA SER A 89 7.62 -10.41 -8.27
C SER A 89 7.89 -11.87 -8.63
#